data_AF-A0ABC9VC51-F1
#
_entry.id   AF-A0ABC9VC51-F1
#
_cell.length_a   1.000
_cell.length_b   1.000
_cell.length_c   1.000
_cell.angle_alpha   90.00
_cell.angle_beta   90.00
_cell.angle_gamma   90.00
#
_symmetry.space_group_name_H-M   'P 1'
#
loop_
_entity.id
_entity.type
_entity.pdbx_description
1 polymer ?
#
loop_
_entity_poly.entity_id
_entity_poly.type
_entity_poly.pdbx_seq_one_letter_code
_entity_poly.pdbx_strand_id
1 'polypeptide(L)' 'MKIVFILGTLVLVALIFLYEWPRINRTQKKEKVVFIVLLSLGTILAIVLIWNPNLPGPTQMVDYIYQPLGRMMEK' A
#
# COMPACT_ATOMS: atom_id res chain seq x y z
N MET A 1 11.08 6.25 -16.96
CA MET A 1 10.27 5.04 -16.66
C MET A 1 9.40 5.19 -15.41
N LYS A 2 9.92 5.62 -14.25
CA LYS A 2 9.12 5.80 -13.00
C LYS A 2 7.85 6.64 -13.16
N ILE A 3 7.90 7.72 -13.94
CA ILE A 3 6.75 8.60 -14.22
C ILE A 3 5.60 7.88 -14.95
N VAL A 4 5.92 6.94 -15.85
CA VAL A 4 4.91 6.14 -16.55
C VAL A 4 4.18 5.21 -15.57
N PHE A 5 4.93 4.60 -14.64
CA PHE A 5 4.34 3.80 -13.57
C PHE A 5 3.46 4.63 -12.65
N ILE A 6 3.91 5.82 -12.24
CA ILE A 6 3.11 6.73 -11.38
C ILE A 6 1.81 7.14 -12.08
N LEU A 7 1.88 7.55 -13.35
CA LEU A 7 0.70 7.91 -14.13
C LEU A 7 -0.25 6.71 -14.28
N GLY A 8 0.27 5.52 -14.58
CA GLY A 8 -0.52 4.30 -14.65
C GLY A 8 -1.23 3.96 -13.33
N THR A 9 -0.52 4.06 -12.21
CA THR A 9 -1.09 3.87 -10.87
C THR A 9 -2.20 4.88 -10.59
N LEU A 10 -2.00 6.17 -10.90
CA LEU A 10 -3.02 7.21 -10.70
C LEU A 10 -4.26 6.96 -11.56
N VAL A 11 -4.11 6.51 -12.80
CA VAL A 11 -5.24 6.12 -13.66
C VAL A 11 -6.02 4.96 -13.03
N LEU A 12 -5.34 3.92 -12.55
CA LEU A 12 -6.00 2.79 -11.88
C LEU A 12 -6.73 3.22 -10.61
N VAL A 13 -6.11 4.06 -9.78
CA VAL A 13 -6.73 4.62 -8.57
C VAL A 13 -7.98 5.45 -8.92
N ALA A 14 -7.91 6.25 -9.99
CA ALA A 14 -9.06 7.02 -10.46
C ALA A 14 -10.20 6.12 -10.95
N LEU A 15 -9.90 5.02 -11.65
CA LEU A 15 -10.89 4.03 -12.07
C LEU A 15 -11.55 3.33 -10.87
N ILE A 16 -10.76 2.91 -9.88
CA ILE A 16 -11.27 2.32 -8.62
C ILE A 16 -12.19 3.33 -7.92
N PHE A 17 -11.76 4.58 -7.81
CA PHE A 17 -12.56 5.64 -7.21
C PHE A 17 -13.88 5.84 -7.95
N LEU A 18 -13.86 5.94 -9.28
CA LEU A 18 -15.06 6.16 -10.08
C LEU A 18 -16.05 4.98 -10.02
N TYR A 19 -15.54 3.75 -9.87
CA TYR A 19 -16.37 2.55 -9.77
C TYR A 19 -16.96 2.34 -8.37
N GLU A 20 -16.14 2.48 -7.33
CA GLU A 20 -16.57 2.15 -5.96
C GLU A 20 -17.32 3.32 -5.30
N TRP A 21 -17.03 4.57 -5.66
CA TRP A 21 -17.71 5.75 -5.13
C TRP A 21 -19.24 5.78 -5.32
N PRO A 22 -19.81 5.49 -6.52
CA PRO A 22 -21.25 5.40 -6.70
C PRO A 22 -21.86 4.15 -6.06
N ARG A 23 -21.06 3.10 -5.86
CA ARG A 23 -21.50 1.85 -5.24
C ARG A 23 -21.71 1.97 -3.73
N ILE A 24 -20.93 2.83 -3.07
CA ILE A 24 -21.12 3.13 -1.64
C ILE A 24 -22.35 4.03 -1.47
N ASN A 25 -23.39 3.49 -0.82
CA ASN A 25 -24.64 4.21 -0.59
C ASN A 25 -24.38 5.54 0.14
N ARG A 26 -25.10 6.60 -0.27
CA ARG A 26 -24.94 7.96 0.31
C ARG A 26 -25.16 8.03 1.83
N THR A 27 -25.89 7.07 2.39
CA THR A 27 -26.17 6.95 3.83
C THR A 27 -25.00 6.36 4.64
N GLN A 28 -24.06 5.63 4.01
CA GLN A 28 -22.93 4.99 4.67
C GLN A 28 -21.70 5.92 4.75
N LYS A 29 -21.83 7.03 5.49
CA LYS A 29 -20.72 8.02 5.65
C LYS A 29 -19.42 7.40 6.17
N LYS A 30 -19.50 6.42 7.07
CA LYS A 30 -18.32 5.71 7.62
C LYS A 30 -17.57 4.92 6.55
N GLU A 31 -18.29 4.23 5.66
CA GLU A 31 -17.67 3.44 4.60
C GLU A 31 -16.95 4.31 3.58
N LYS A 32 -17.49 5.51 3.27
CA LYS A 32 -16.78 6.48 2.42
C LYS A 32 -15.47 6.94 3.03
N VAL A 33 -15.44 7.16 4.34
CA VAL A 33 -14.21 7.53 5.05
C VAL A 33 -13.20 6.38 5.00
N VAL A 34 -13.63 5.15 5.30
CA VAL A 34 -12.76 3.97 5.23
C VAL A 34 -12.22 3.76 3.82
N PHE A 35 -13.06 3.91 2.80
CA PHE A 35 -12.66 3.82 1.39
C PHE A 35 -11.59 4.86 1.04
N ILE A 36 -11.81 6.14 1.35
CA ILE A 36 -10.83 7.20 1.08
C ILE A 36 -9.51 6.93 1.82
N VAL A 37 -9.58 6.53 3.10
CA VAL A 37 -8.40 6.25 3.92
C VAL A 37 -7.61 5.07 3.34
N LEU A 38 -8.27 3.95 3.02
CA LEU A 38 -7.59 2.79 2.43
C LEU A 38 -7.03 3.09 1.04
N LEU A 39 -7.79 3.80 0.20
CA LEU A 39 -7.35 4.15 -1.16
C LEU A 39 -6.13 5.09 -1.12
N SER A 40 -6.17 6.09 -0.24
CA SER A 40 -5.05 7.03 -0.05
C SER A 40 -3.80 6.33 0.50
N LEU A 41 -3.95 5.48 1.53
CA LEU A 41 -2.84 4.69 2.08
C LEU A 41 -2.22 3.78 1.01
N GLY A 42 -3.04 3.06 0.24
CA GLY A 42 -2.56 2.20 -0.84
C GLY A 42 -1.84 2.99 -1.94
N THR A 43 -2.35 4.18 -2.28
CA THR A 43 -1.73 5.05 -3.29
C THR A 43 -0.38 5.58 -2.82
N ILE A 44 -0.30 6.05 -1.56
CA ILE A 44 0.96 6.50 -0.95
C ILE A 44 1.98 5.36 -0.96
N LEU A 45 1.57 4.16 -0.52
CA LEU A 45 2.43 2.98 -0.49
C LEU A 45 2.96 2.64 -1.89
N ALA A 46 2.09 2.66 -2.91
CA ALA A 46 2.49 2.42 -4.29
C ALA A 46 3.52 3.44 -4.79
N ILE A 47 3.31 4.74 -4.51
CA ILE A 47 4.27 5.80 -4.88
C ILE A 47 5.61 5.60 -4.18
N VAL A 48 5.60 5.27 -2.89
CA VAL A 48 6.82 4.98 -2.12
C VAL A 48 7.58 3.80 -2.72
N LEU A 49 6.90 2.72 -3.11
CA LEU A 49 7.52 1.57 -3.76
C LEU A 49 8.14 1.92 -5.13
N ILE A 50 7.49 2.77 -5.91
CA ILE A 50 8.02 3.21 -7.21
C ILE A 50 9.29 4.06 -7.01
N TRP A 51 9.35 4.87 -5.95
CA TRP A 51 10.53 5.66 -5.64
C TRP A 51 11.67 4.77 -5.11
N ASN A 52 11.37 3.95 -4.10
CA ASN A 52 12.30 3.05 -3.43
C ASN A 52 11.83 1.58 -3.55
N PRO A 53 12.21 0.87 -4.63
CA PRO A 53 11.77 -0.50 -4.87
C PRO A 53 12.36 -1.53 -3.89
N ASN A 54 13.43 -1.17 -3.19
CA ASN A 54 14.09 -2.02 -2.18
C ASN A 54 13.56 -1.74 -0.77
N LEU A 55 12.34 -1.19 -0.64
CA LEU A 55 11.74 -0.96 0.66
C LEU A 55 11.55 -2.31 1.38
N PRO A 56 12.07 -2.49 2.60
CA PRO A 56 11.98 -3.76 3.28
C PRO A 56 10.51 -4.11 3.56
N GLY A 57 10.09 -5.27 3.05
CA GLY A 57 8.75 -5.80 3.27
C GLY A 57 8.56 -6.36 4.68
N PRO A 58 7.31 -6.64 5.08
CA PRO A 58 7.01 -7.22 6.38
C PRO A 58 7.69 -8.58 6.59
N THR A 59 7.94 -9.34 5.52
CA THR A 59 8.69 -10.60 5.60
C THR A 59 10.15 -10.37 5.99
N GLN A 60 10.78 -9.28 5.53
CA GLN A 60 12.15 -8.92 5.92
C GLN A 60 12.22 -8.38 7.36
N MET A 61 11.11 -7.89 7.92
CA MET A 61 11.04 -7.59 9.35
C MET A 61 11.11 -8.87 10.20
N VAL A 62 10.56 -9.98 9.73
CA VAL A 62 10.69 -11.28 10.42
C VAL A 62 12.17 -11.65 10.52
N ASP A 63 12.91 -11.58 9.41
CA ASP A 63 14.35 -11.83 9.44
C ASP A 63 15.06 -10.91 10.43
N TYR A 64 14.72 -9.61 10.47
CA TYR A 64 15.33 -8.66 11.41
C TYR A 64 15.07 -9.00 12.89
N ILE A 65 13.87 -9.49 13.20
CA ILE A 65 13.46 -9.87 14.58
C ILE A 65 14.12 -11.19 15.00
N TYR A 66 14.19 -12.17 14.10
CA TYR A 66 14.60 -13.54 14.42
C TYR A 66 16.09 -13.83 14.14
N GLN A 67 16.77 -13.04 13.30
CA GLN A 67 18.21 -13.13 13.07
C GLN A 67 19.06 -13.10 14.36
N PRO A 68 18.80 -12.26 15.39
CA PRO A 68 19.57 -12.30 16.64
C PRO A 68 19.38 -13.62 17.40
N LEU A 69 18.20 -14.24 17.34
CA LEU A 69 17.94 -15.54 17.98
C LEU A 69 18.69 -16.67 17.29
N GLY A 70 18.76 -16.65 15.95
CA GLY A 70 19.57 -17.60 15.18
C GLY A 70 21.05 -17.56 15.56
N ARG A 71 21.63 -16.36 15.70
CA ARG A 71 23.03 -16.19 16.13
C ARG A 71 23.31 -16.66 17.57
N MET A 72 22.31 -16.67 18.44
CA MET A 72 22.44 -17.20 19.80
C MET A 72 22.42 -18.73 19.83
N MET A 73 21.76 -19.36 18.85
CA MET A 73 21.61 -20.82 18.73
C MET A 73 22.77 -21.49 17.96
N GLU A 74 23.48 -20.74 17.11
CA GLU A 74 24.70 -21.21 16.41
C GLU A 74 25.96 -21.24 17.30
N LYS A 75 25.82 -20.87 18.58
CA LYS A 75 26.86 -20.98 19.61
C LYS A 75 26.56 -22.12 20.57
#